data_AF-A0A7C8M849-F1
#
_entry.id   AF-A0A7C8M849-F1
#
_cell.length_a   1.000
_cell.length_b   1.000
_cell.length_c   1.000
_cell.angle_alpha   90.00
_cell.angle_beta   90.00
_cell.angle_gamma   90.00
#
_symmetry.space_group_name_H-M   'P 1'
#
loop_
_entity.id
_entity.type
_entity.pdbx_description
1 polymer ?
#
loop_
_entity_poly.entity_id
_entity_poly.type
_entity_poly.pdbx_seq_one_letter_code
_entity_poly.pdbx_strand_id
1 'polypeptide(L)'
;MDMQSIFFALDPFFIAPYRWISNPDMAIWMGSLVMGLWCVFAGELSSILIYRVNRAYYSRLNEKMVHMHNLSIEAIKIKDKANFKAANTWANEYFGKVFFAQAAFFAVSLWPVPFALGWMQTRFTGVDIISIPMISLDFGKFSLTNLSTDFISSTTFTLGYAFVLLTSYIALRYLLYKTRKFIPVLRNIEAMREEDAELISDLKSWEELSKAAPASKPIQQTKENTVTAG
;
A
#
# COMPACT_ATOMS: atom_id res chain seq x y z
N MET A 1 -27.17 -17.40 2.78
CA MET A 1 -26.72 -17.27 4.17
C MET A 1 -26.48 -15.80 4.42
N ASP A 2 -27.26 -15.18 5.29
CA ASP A 2 -27.08 -13.77 5.62
C ASP A 2 -25.78 -13.59 6.41
N MET A 3 -25.11 -12.45 6.22
CA MET A 3 -23.83 -12.15 6.88
C MET A 3 -23.94 -12.29 8.42
N GLN A 4 -25.11 -11.95 8.98
CA GLN A 4 -25.40 -12.12 10.40
C GLN A 4 -25.38 -13.59 10.84
N SER A 5 -25.90 -14.52 10.04
CA SER A 5 -25.89 -15.95 10.38
C SER A 5 -24.46 -16.52 10.44
N ILE A 6 -23.58 -16.04 9.56
CA ILE A 6 -22.15 -16.41 9.57
C ILE A 6 -21.48 -15.87 10.83
N PHE A 7 -21.76 -14.62 11.21
CA PHE A 7 -21.25 -14.04 12.44
C PHE A 7 -21.72 -14.78 13.68
N PHE A 8 -23.01 -15.15 13.78
CA PHE A 8 -23.50 -15.93 14.92
C PHE A 8 -22.85 -17.31 15.03
N ALA A 9 -22.55 -17.97 13.91
CA ALA A 9 -21.88 -19.28 13.92
C ALA A 9 -20.40 -19.18 14.37
N LEU A 10 -19.72 -18.09 14.01
CA LEU A 10 -18.31 -17.84 14.37
C LEU A 10 -18.15 -17.10 15.70
N ASP A 11 -19.22 -16.53 16.25
CA ASP A 11 -19.20 -15.74 17.48
C ASP A 11 -18.52 -16.45 18.66
N PRO A 12 -18.79 -17.75 18.95
CA PRO A 12 -18.12 -18.45 20.05
C PRO A 12 -16.60 -18.53 19.88
N PHE A 13 -16.13 -18.60 18.64
CA PHE A 13 -14.71 -18.64 18.33
C PHE A 13 -14.08 -17.26 18.49
N PHE A 14 -14.73 -16.21 17.98
CA PHE A 14 -14.22 -14.84 18.05
C PHE A 14 -14.31 -14.22 19.46
N ILE A 15 -15.29 -14.59 20.27
CA ILE A 15 -15.45 -14.07 21.63
C ILE A 15 -14.54 -14.77 22.65
N ALA A 16 -14.11 -16.01 22.39
CA ALA A 16 -13.34 -16.80 23.35
C ALA A 16 -12.07 -16.08 23.86
N PRO A 17 -11.24 -15.42 23.01
CA PRO A 17 -10.05 -14.69 23.46
C PRO A 17 -10.35 -13.53 24.41
N TYR A 18 -11.51 -12.87 24.23
CA TYR A 18 -11.95 -11.76 25.09
C TYR A 18 -12.39 -12.24 26.49
N ARG A 19 -12.53 -13.55 26.70
CA ARG A 19 -12.96 -14.14 27.99
C ARG A 19 -11.81 -14.74 28.79
N TRP A 20 -10.60 -14.76 28.25
CA TRP A 20 -9.43 -15.33 28.93
C TRP A 20 -8.97 -14.49 30.13
N ILE A 21 -9.24 -13.19 30.12
CA ILE A 21 -8.84 -12.27 31.18
C ILE A 21 -10.10 -11.69 31.85
N SER A 22 -10.09 -11.66 33.18
CA SER A 22 -11.20 -11.14 33.98
C SER A 22 -11.26 -9.61 34.03
N ASN A 23 -10.13 -8.92 33.85
CA ASN A 23 -10.04 -7.46 33.78
C ASN A 23 -10.56 -6.93 32.43
N PRO A 24 -11.62 -6.11 32.38
CA PRO A 24 -12.26 -5.68 31.13
C PRO A 24 -11.32 -4.97 30.15
N ASP A 25 -10.50 -4.03 30.63
CA ASP A 25 -9.60 -3.25 29.76
C ASP A 25 -8.54 -4.13 29.11
N MET A 26 -7.90 -5.00 29.89
CA MET A 26 -6.90 -5.95 29.41
C MET A 26 -7.51 -7.02 28.50
N ALA A 27 -8.75 -7.43 28.77
CA ALA A 27 -9.47 -8.40 27.95
C ALA A 27 -9.73 -7.88 26.53
N ILE A 28 -10.06 -6.58 26.37
CA ILE A 28 -10.26 -5.98 25.06
C ILE A 28 -8.94 -5.91 24.28
N TRP A 29 -7.85 -5.51 24.91
CA TRP A 29 -6.52 -5.50 24.27
C TRP A 29 -6.08 -6.90 23.85
N MET A 30 -6.21 -7.89 24.73
CA MET A 30 -5.80 -9.27 24.44
C MET A 30 -6.69 -9.94 23.39
N GLY A 31 -8.00 -9.77 23.47
CA GLY A 31 -8.91 -10.28 22.46
C GLY A 31 -8.65 -9.64 21.09
N SER A 32 -8.41 -8.33 21.05
CA SER A 32 -8.08 -7.61 19.81
C SER A 32 -6.70 -7.99 19.25
N LEU A 33 -5.74 -8.33 20.10
CA LEU A 33 -4.44 -8.87 19.69
C LEU A 33 -4.62 -10.23 19.02
N VAL A 34 -5.38 -11.15 19.62
CA VAL A 34 -5.64 -12.47 19.03
C VAL A 34 -6.44 -12.34 17.72
N MET A 35 -7.45 -11.47 17.69
CA MET A 35 -8.22 -11.19 16.48
C MET A 35 -7.33 -10.60 15.38
N GLY A 36 -6.47 -9.63 15.74
CA GLY A 36 -5.47 -9.05 14.85
C GLY A 36 -4.51 -10.11 14.30
N LEU A 37 -4.11 -11.10 15.10
CA LEU A 37 -3.26 -12.20 14.67
C LEU A 37 -3.97 -13.05 13.61
N TRP A 38 -5.24 -13.39 13.80
CA TRP A 38 -6.02 -14.09 12.78
C TRP A 38 -6.18 -13.28 11.51
N CYS A 39 -6.41 -11.96 11.60
CA CYS A 39 -6.47 -11.09 10.43
C CYS A 39 -5.14 -11.06 9.66
N VAL A 40 -4.02 -10.94 10.38
CA VAL A 40 -2.68 -10.95 9.77
C VAL A 40 -2.42 -12.29 9.09
N PHE A 41 -2.74 -13.41 9.75
CA PHE A 41 -2.54 -14.74 9.19
C PHE A 41 -3.40 -14.98 7.94
N ALA A 42 -4.69 -14.67 8.00
CA ALA A 42 -5.60 -14.82 6.88
C ALA A 42 -5.22 -13.92 5.69
N GLY A 43 -4.84 -12.68 5.97
CA GLY A 43 -4.41 -11.72 4.94
C GLY A 43 -3.13 -12.16 4.25
N GLU A 44 -2.15 -12.61 5.04
CA GLU A 44 -0.88 -13.09 4.50
C GLU A 44 -1.06 -14.37 3.68
N LEU A 45 -1.82 -15.33 4.19
CA LEU A 45 -2.11 -16.57 3.46
C LEU A 45 -2.81 -16.28 2.11
N SER A 46 -3.74 -15.33 2.09
CA SER A 46 -4.43 -14.89 0.88
C SER A 46 -3.44 -14.27 -0.12
N SER A 47 -2.59 -13.34 0.33
CA SER A 47 -1.58 -12.69 -0.52
C SER A 47 -0.57 -13.69 -1.09
N ILE A 48 -0.11 -14.64 -0.27
CA ILE A 48 0.80 -15.71 -0.69
C ILE A 48 0.15 -16.57 -1.79
N LEU A 49 -1.10 -16.97 -1.59
CA LEU A 49 -1.80 -17.83 -2.54
C LEU A 49 -1.96 -17.12 -3.88
N ILE A 50 -2.41 -15.87 -3.87
CA ILE A 50 -2.58 -15.07 -5.09
C ILE A 50 -1.24 -14.85 -5.81
N TYR A 51 -0.18 -14.52 -5.06
CA TYR A 51 1.15 -14.38 -5.66
C TYR A 51 1.61 -15.69 -6.30
N ARG A 52 1.43 -16.83 -5.61
CA ARG A 52 1.86 -18.14 -6.12
C ARG A 52 1.14 -18.55 -7.40
N VAL A 53 -0.16 -18.31 -7.49
CA VAL A 53 -0.97 -18.67 -8.68
C VAL A 53 -0.61 -17.77 -9.87
N ASN A 54 -0.36 -16.49 -9.63
CA ASN A 54 -0.20 -15.48 -10.69
C ASN A 54 1.26 -15.06 -10.93
N ARG A 55 2.25 -15.71 -10.28
CA ARG A 55 3.67 -15.34 -10.35
C ARG A 55 4.17 -15.14 -11.78
N ALA A 56 3.88 -16.10 -12.67
CA ALA A 56 4.33 -16.04 -14.06
C ALA A 56 3.75 -14.84 -14.83
N TYR A 57 2.54 -14.39 -14.46
CA TYR A 57 1.96 -13.18 -15.04
C TYR A 57 2.69 -11.93 -14.55
N TYR A 58 2.94 -11.81 -13.23
CA TYR A 58 3.60 -10.64 -12.65
C TYR A 58 5.05 -10.50 -13.10
N SER A 59 5.81 -11.59 -13.13
CA SER A 59 7.21 -11.57 -13.57
C SER A 59 7.33 -11.06 -15.02
N ARG A 60 6.48 -11.56 -15.94
CA ARG A 60 6.41 -11.07 -17.32
C ARG A 60 5.98 -9.61 -17.43
N LEU A 61 5.12 -9.14 -16.53
CA LEU A 61 4.66 -7.77 -16.52
C LEU A 61 5.78 -6.81 -16.08
N ASN A 62 6.54 -7.19 -15.06
CA ASN A 62 7.72 -6.47 -14.61
C ASN A 62 8.81 -6.44 -15.68
N GLU A 63 9.11 -7.58 -16.29
CA GLU A 63 10.10 -7.70 -17.38
C GLU A 63 9.75 -6.76 -18.55
N LYS A 64 8.48 -6.76 -18.99
CA LYS A 64 8.04 -5.89 -20.09
C LYS A 64 8.08 -4.40 -19.74
N MET A 65 7.74 -4.05 -18.50
CA MET A 65 7.86 -2.68 -18.01
C MET A 65 9.32 -2.22 -18.10
N VAL A 66 10.26 -3.00 -17.57
CA VAL A 66 11.70 -2.69 -17.57
C VAL A 66 12.24 -2.59 -18.99
N HIS A 67 11.91 -3.57 -19.83
CA HIS A 67 12.35 -3.59 -21.22
C HIS A 67 11.86 -2.36 -22.02
N MET A 68 10.57 -2.03 -21.92
CA MET A 68 10.00 -0.88 -22.64
C MET A 68 10.50 0.46 -22.09
N HIS A 69 10.69 0.56 -20.77
CA HIS A 69 11.34 1.72 -20.16
C HIS A 69 12.75 1.90 -20.72
N ASN A 70 13.57 0.85 -20.71
CA ASN A 70 14.94 0.89 -21.22
C ASN A 70 15.02 1.24 -22.71
N LEU A 71 14.11 0.69 -23.53
CA LEU A 71 14.01 1.03 -24.95
C LEU A 71 13.64 2.50 -25.17
N SER A 72 12.76 3.07 -24.32
CA SER A 72 12.41 4.49 -24.40
C SER A 72 13.62 5.38 -24.10
N ILE A 73 14.43 5.01 -23.11
CA ILE A 73 15.67 5.70 -22.75
C ILE A 73 16.69 5.64 -23.89
N GLU A 74 16.82 4.48 -24.56
CA GLU A 74 17.71 4.31 -25.72
C GLU A 74 17.26 5.12 -26.94
N ALA A 75 15.96 5.15 -27.24
CA ALA A 75 15.43 5.97 -28.33
C ALA A 75 15.74 7.46 -28.14
N ILE A 76 15.75 7.94 -26.89
CA ILE A 76 16.15 9.31 -26.56
C ILE A 76 17.64 9.55 -26.84
N LYS A 77 18.52 8.57 -26.55
CA LYS A 77 19.96 8.68 -26.87
C LYS A 77 20.19 8.93 -28.36
N ILE A 78 19.42 8.25 -29.21
CA ILE A 78 19.53 8.31 -30.67
C ILE A 78 18.69 9.48 -31.24
N LYS A 79 18.00 10.25 -30.39
CA LYS A 79 17.10 11.37 -30.75
C LYS A 79 15.94 10.94 -31.68
N ASP A 80 15.53 9.68 -31.61
CA ASP A 80 14.43 9.14 -32.39
C ASP A 80 13.09 9.35 -31.66
N LYS A 81 12.38 10.40 -32.07
CA LYS A 81 11.11 10.81 -31.46
C LYS A 81 9.97 9.81 -31.70
N ALA A 82 9.95 9.15 -32.85
CA ALA A 82 8.85 8.24 -33.20
C ALA A 82 8.92 6.97 -32.36
N ASN A 83 10.11 6.37 -32.29
CA ASN A 83 10.35 5.19 -31.47
C ASN A 83 10.28 5.50 -29.97
N PHE A 84 10.75 6.68 -29.54
CA PHE A 84 10.58 7.12 -28.15
C PHE A 84 9.11 7.18 -27.74
N LYS A 85 8.27 7.84 -28.54
CA LYS A 85 6.85 8.00 -28.22
C LYS A 85 6.16 6.63 -28.10
N ALA A 86 6.42 5.72 -29.04
CA ALA A 86 5.86 4.38 -29.00
C ALA A 86 6.33 3.59 -27.77
N ALA A 87 7.64 3.54 -27.50
CA ALA A 87 8.20 2.83 -26.35
C ALA A 87 7.72 3.42 -25.02
N ASN A 88 7.65 4.75 -24.89
CA ASN A 88 7.16 5.43 -23.71
C ASN A 88 5.66 5.19 -23.45
N THR A 89 4.83 5.11 -24.50
CA THR A 89 3.42 4.74 -24.34
C THR A 89 3.28 3.33 -23.76
N TRP A 90 4.04 2.36 -24.29
CA TRP A 90 4.03 1.00 -23.76
C TRP A 90 4.61 0.92 -22.34
N ALA A 91 5.69 1.65 -22.05
CA ALA A 91 6.28 1.72 -20.71
C ALA A 91 5.26 2.21 -19.68
N ASN A 92 4.51 3.29 -19.98
CA ASN A 92 3.47 3.81 -19.10
C ASN A 92 2.30 2.83 -18.91
N GLU A 93 1.88 2.14 -19.96
CA GLU A 93 0.84 1.10 -19.89
C GLU A 93 1.25 -0.06 -18.97
N TYR A 94 2.48 -0.54 -19.10
CA TYR A 94 2.99 -1.61 -18.22
C TYR A 94 3.23 -1.12 -16.79
N PHE A 95 3.73 0.11 -16.60
CA PHE A 95 3.86 0.73 -15.28
C PHE A 95 2.52 0.80 -14.55
N GLY A 96 1.46 1.26 -15.24
CA GLY A 96 0.11 1.31 -14.67
C GLY A 96 -0.37 -0.07 -14.20
N LYS A 97 -0.16 -1.12 -15.02
CA LYS A 97 -0.52 -2.50 -14.66
C LYS A 97 0.26 -3.00 -13.45
N VAL A 98 1.57 -2.72 -13.36
CA VAL A 98 2.40 -3.11 -12.20
C VAL A 98 1.95 -2.36 -10.94
N PHE A 99 1.65 -1.07 -11.04
CA PHE A 99 1.14 -0.27 -9.94
C PHE A 99 -0.19 -0.81 -9.40
N PHE A 100 -1.17 -1.06 -10.28
CA PHE A 100 -2.46 -1.61 -9.86
C PHE A 100 -2.34 -3.03 -9.31
N ALA A 101 -1.43 -3.85 -9.84
CA ALA A 101 -1.13 -5.16 -9.29
C ALA A 101 -0.63 -5.08 -7.84
N GLN A 102 0.29 -4.15 -7.55
CA GLN A 102 0.77 -3.90 -6.18
C GLN A 102 -0.36 -3.42 -5.26
N ALA A 103 -1.22 -2.51 -5.74
CA ALA A 103 -2.39 -2.06 -4.98
C ALA A 103 -3.37 -3.21 -4.68
N ALA A 104 -3.58 -4.11 -5.64
CA ALA A 104 -4.40 -5.30 -5.45
C ALA A 104 -3.81 -6.24 -4.39
N PHE A 105 -2.48 -6.48 -4.39
CA PHE A 105 -1.82 -7.26 -3.34
C PHE A 105 -2.00 -6.64 -1.95
N PHE A 106 -1.92 -5.30 -1.86
CA PHE A 106 -2.21 -4.59 -0.62
C PHE A 106 -3.66 -4.79 -0.17
N ALA A 107 -4.63 -4.63 -1.07
CA ALA A 107 -6.04 -4.83 -0.75
C ALA A 107 -6.35 -6.26 -0.29
N VAL A 108 -5.78 -7.26 -0.96
CA VAL A 108 -5.88 -8.68 -0.56
C VAL A 108 -5.29 -8.90 0.83
N SER A 109 -4.19 -8.24 1.19
CA SER A 109 -3.64 -8.41 2.53
C SER A 109 -4.52 -7.80 3.63
N LEU A 110 -5.44 -6.89 3.26
CA LEU A 110 -6.23 -6.09 4.20
C LEU A 110 -7.67 -6.59 4.35
N TRP A 111 -8.20 -7.41 3.43
CA TRP A 111 -9.61 -7.85 3.42
C TRP A 111 -10.14 -8.46 4.75
N PRO A 112 -9.34 -9.15 5.59
CA PRO A 112 -9.85 -9.69 6.87
C PRO A 112 -10.14 -8.60 7.92
N VAL A 113 -9.52 -7.42 7.80
CA VAL A 113 -9.68 -6.31 8.74
C VAL A 113 -11.10 -5.73 8.74
N PRO A 114 -11.70 -5.33 7.60
CA PRO A 114 -13.08 -4.86 7.58
C PRO A 114 -14.08 -5.94 8.02
N PHE A 115 -13.79 -7.22 7.76
CA PHE A 115 -14.61 -8.33 8.27
C PHE A 115 -14.59 -8.42 9.80
N ALA A 116 -13.40 -8.34 10.40
CA ALA A 116 -13.24 -8.34 11.85
C ALA A 116 -13.89 -7.10 12.50
N LEU A 117 -13.75 -5.92 11.88
CA LEU A 117 -14.42 -4.70 12.34
C LEU A 117 -15.95 -4.84 12.28
N GLY A 118 -16.49 -5.44 11.20
CA GLY A 118 -17.92 -5.70 11.07
C GLY A 118 -18.45 -6.64 12.16
N TRP A 119 -17.72 -7.69 12.50
CA TRP A 119 -18.08 -8.55 13.64
C TRP A 119 -17.99 -7.80 14.97
N MET A 120 -16.90 -7.06 15.22
CA MET A 120 -16.74 -6.27 16.46
C MET A 120 -17.85 -5.22 16.61
N GLN A 121 -18.32 -4.63 15.51
CA GLN A 121 -19.46 -3.71 15.53
C GLN A 121 -20.72 -4.38 16.10
N THR A 122 -20.98 -5.66 15.82
CA THR A 122 -22.17 -6.34 16.38
C THR A 122 -22.09 -6.56 17.89
N ARG A 123 -20.89 -6.57 18.49
CA ARG A 123 -20.69 -6.95 19.90
C ARG A 123 -20.25 -5.81 20.82
N PHE A 124 -19.42 -4.90 20.32
CA PHE A 124 -18.75 -3.85 21.10
C PHE A 124 -19.22 -2.43 20.74
N THR A 125 -20.34 -2.30 20.01
CA THR A 125 -20.95 -0.99 19.78
C THR A 125 -21.35 -0.35 21.12
N GLY A 126 -20.87 0.87 21.36
CA GLY A 126 -21.12 1.62 22.60
C GLY A 126 -20.16 1.33 23.76
N VAL A 127 -19.07 0.57 23.54
CA VAL A 127 -18.01 0.38 24.54
C VAL A 127 -16.92 1.43 24.34
N ASP A 128 -16.86 2.35 25.29
CA ASP A 128 -15.95 3.49 25.32
C ASP A 128 -14.70 3.14 26.14
N ILE A 129 -13.55 2.93 25.47
CA ILE A 129 -12.35 2.33 26.11
C ILE A 129 -11.34 3.39 26.54
N ILE A 130 -11.11 4.42 25.72
CA ILE A 130 -10.18 5.52 26.04
C ILE A 130 -10.85 6.83 25.68
N SER A 131 -11.20 7.62 26.69
CA SER A 131 -11.60 9.01 26.54
C SER A 131 -10.37 9.90 26.58
N ILE A 132 -9.92 10.41 25.43
CA ILE A 132 -8.85 11.40 25.40
C ILE A 132 -9.50 12.79 25.47
N PRO A 133 -9.22 13.62 26.49
CA PRO A 133 -9.60 15.02 26.46
C PRO A 133 -8.74 15.72 25.40
N MET A 134 -9.35 16.22 24.32
CA MET A 134 -8.58 16.88 23.28
C MET A 134 -8.06 18.22 23.80
N ILE A 135 -6.76 18.50 23.61
CA ILE A 135 -6.27 19.89 23.58
C ILE A 135 -7.04 20.58 22.45
N SER A 136 -7.80 21.63 22.77
CA SER A 136 -8.63 22.38 21.84
C SER A 136 -7.78 23.02 20.73
N LEU A 137 -7.51 22.29 19.66
CA LEU A 137 -7.04 22.86 18.42
C LEU A 137 -8.28 23.39 17.69
N ASP A 138 -8.40 24.71 17.65
CA ASP A 138 -9.47 25.43 16.95
C ASP A 138 -9.35 25.20 15.43
N PHE A 139 -10.00 24.13 14.95
CA PHE A 139 -10.11 23.80 13.53
C PHE A 139 -11.18 24.66 12.82
N GLY A 140 -11.69 25.73 13.44
CA GLY A 140 -12.71 26.63 12.87
C GLY A 140 -12.33 27.29 11.54
N LYS A 141 -11.07 27.17 11.09
CA LYS A 141 -10.60 27.66 9.78
C LYS A 141 -10.59 26.64 8.65
N PHE A 142 -10.84 25.36 8.92
CA PHE A 142 -10.86 24.30 7.89
C PHE A 142 -12.30 23.87 7.61
N SER A 143 -13.14 24.82 7.19
CA SER A 143 -14.55 24.56 6.89
C SER A 143 -14.70 23.97 5.48
N LEU A 144 -14.68 22.64 5.40
CA LEU A 144 -15.20 21.89 4.26
C LEU A 144 -16.71 21.78 4.44
N THR A 145 -17.46 22.64 3.76
CA THR A 145 -18.91 22.88 3.91
C THR A 145 -19.85 21.71 3.61
N ASN A 146 -19.33 20.49 3.41
CA ASN A 146 -20.12 19.28 3.15
C ASN A 146 -19.79 18.10 4.09
N LEU A 147 -18.93 18.28 5.09
CA LEU A 147 -18.68 17.25 6.10
C LEU A 147 -19.53 17.58 7.33
N SER A 148 -20.50 16.72 7.66
CA SER A 148 -21.43 16.87 8.76
C SER A 148 -20.74 17.34 10.05
N THR A 149 -21.12 18.53 10.52
CA THR A 149 -20.63 19.22 11.72
C THR A 149 -20.84 18.44 13.03
N ASP A 150 -21.62 17.36 13.01
CA ASP A 150 -21.84 16.49 14.17
C ASP A 150 -20.59 15.69 14.55
N PHE A 151 -19.63 15.52 13.62
CA PHE A 151 -18.37 14.82 13.89
C PHE A 151 -17.42 15.63 14.80
N ILE A 152 -17.58 16.96 14.86
CA ILE A 152 -16.62 17.87 15.52
C ILE A 152 -17.09 18.30 16.93
N SER A 153 -18.33 17.99 17.31
CA SER A 153 -18.92 18.46 18.58
C SER A 153 -18.57 17.62 19.82
N SER A 154 -18.01 16.42 19.64
CA SER A 154 -17.58 15.61 20.80
C SER A 154 -16.27 16.16 21.39
N THR A 155 -16.36 16.77 22.58
CA THR A 155 -15.22 17.31 23.35
C THR A 155 -14.30 16.20 23.89
N THR A 156 -14.64 14.95 23.61
CA THR A 156 -13.87 13.75 23.94
C THR A 156 -13.86 12.86 22.71
N PHE A 157 -12.67 12.53 22.21
CA PHE A 157 -12.53 11.42 21.26
C PHE A 157 -12.54 10.15 22.09
N THR A 158 -13.64 9.41 22.04
CA THR A 158 -13.63 8.04 22.54
C THR A 158 -13.00 7.14 21.49
N LEU A 159 -11.83 6.57 21.82
CA LEU A 159 -11.23 5.51 21.02
C LEU A 159 -12.00 4.22 21.29
N GLY A 160 -12.88 3.87 20.36
CA GLY A 160 -13.63 2.63 20.38
C GLY A 160 -12.78 1.41 20.02
N TYR A 161 -13.44 0.26 19.97
CA TYR A 161 -12.86 -1.04 19.66
C TYR A 161 -12.04 -1.08 18.35
N ALA A 162 -12.40 -0.25 17.36
CA ALA A 162 -11.69 -0.16 16.08
C ALA A 162 -10.23 0.32 16.25
N PHE A 163 -9.98 1.25 17.16
CA PHE A 163 -8.62 1.76 17.42
C PHE A 163 -7.73 0.67 18.02
N VAL A 164 -8.25 -0.07 19.01
CA VAL A 164 -7.51 -1.14 19.68
C VAL A 164 -7.17 -2.26 18.69
N LEU A 165 -8.10 -2.61 17.80
CA LEU A 165 -7.86 -3.60 16.75
C LEU A 165 -6.79 -3.10 15.76
N LEU A 166 -6.91 -1.88 15.24
CA LEU A 166 -5.99 -1.36 14.23
C LEU A 166 -4.57 -1.20 14.78
N THR A 167 -4.42 -0.68 16.00
CA THR A 167 -3.11 -0.55 16.65
C THR A 167 -2.46 -1.91 16.90
N SER A 168 -3.23 -2.87 17.43
CA SER A 168 -2.76 -4.25 17.62
C SER A 168 -2.39 -4.91 16.30
N TYR A 169 -3.20 -4.72 15.26
CA TYR A 169 -2.96 -5.25 13.92
C TYR A 169 -1.67 -4.69 13.29
N ILE A 170 -1.45 -3.37 13.36
CA ILE A 170 -0.24 -2.73 12.83
C ILE A 170 0.99 -3.25 13.57
N ALA A 171 0.93 -3.34 14.91
CA ALA A 171 2.02 -3.86 15.72
C ALA A 171 2.35 -5.33 15.37
N LEU A 172 1.33 -6.18 15.22
CA LEU A 172 1.51 -7.59 14.82
C LEU A 172 2.04 -7.72 13.40
N ARG A 173 1.57 -6.88 12.48
CA ARG A 173 2.04 -6.89 11.09
C ARG A 173 3.50 -6.46 10.99
N TYR A 174 3.92 -5.48 11.80
CA TYR A 174 5.32 -5.10 11.95
C TYR A 174 6.17 -6.23 12.56
N LEU A 175 5.66 -6.90 13.61
CA LEU A 175 6.33 -8.05 14.21
C LEU A 175 6.50 -9.21 13.21
N LEU A 176 5.47 -9.47 12.41
CA LEU A 176 5.52 -10.49 11.36
C LEU A 176 6.53 -10.12 10.28
N TYR A 177 6.57 -8.85 9.85
CA TYR A 177 7.61 -8.38 8.93
C TYR A 177 9.03 -8.67 9.43
N LYS A 178 9.27 -8.47 10.74
CA LYS A 178 10.57 -8.77 11.35
C LYS A 178 10.87 -10.27 11.45
N THR A 179 9.87 -11.10 11.69
CA THR A 179 10.02 -12.56 11.86
C THR A 179 9.91 -13.37 10.57
N ARG A 180 9.48 -12.75 9.45
CA ARG A 180 9.36 -13.36 8.11
C ARG A 180 10.59 -14.17 7.68
N LYS A 181 11.79 -13.68 7.99
CA LYS A 181 13.06 -14.32 7.58
C LYS A 181 13.27 -15.71 8.18
N PHE A 182 12.59 -16.02 9.29
CA PHE A 182 12.73 -17.31 9.99
C PHE A 182 11.78 -18.38 9.47
N ILE A 183 10.72 -18.02 8.74
CA ILE A 183 9.72 -18.98 8.25
C ILE A 183 10.10 -19.42 6.82
N PRO A 184 10.35 -20.71 6.56
CA PRO A 184 10.89 -21.18 5.28
C PRO A 184 9.97 -20.90 4.08
N VAL A 185 8.66 -20.94 4.27
CA VAL A 185 7.67 -20.62 3.22
C VAL A 185 7.72 -19.14 2.83
N LEU A 186 7.80 -18.24 3.82
CA LEU A 186 7.89 -16.80 3.59
C LEU A 186 9.23 -16.42 2.97
N ARG A 187 10.32 -17.07 3.38
CA ARG A 187 11.66 -16.88 2.81
C ARG A 187 11.70 -17.18 1.31
N ASN A 188 11.09 -18.28 0.87
CA ASN A 188 11.06 -18.63 -0.56
C ASN A 188 10.31 -17.59 -1.39
N ILE A 189 9.23 -17.01 -0.85
CA ILE A 189 8.45 -15.98 -1.55
C ILE A 189 9.22 -14.66 -1.58
N GLU A 190 9.89 -14.30 -0.48
CA GLU A 190 10.72 -13.10 -0.44
C GLU A 190 11.89 -13.20 -1.42
N ALA A 191 12.56 -14.35 -1.50
CA ALA A 191 13.62 -14.58 -2.49
C ALA A 191 13.11 -14.39 -3.93
N MET A 192 11.92 -14.91 -4.25
CA MET A 192 11.30 -14.69 -5.56
C MET A 192 10.95 -13.20 -5.79
N ARG A 193 10.57 -12.48 -4.73
CA ARG A 193 10.25 -11.06 -4.81
C ARG A 193 11.50 -10.19 -4.94
N GLU A 194 12.62 -10.63 -4.35
CA GLU A 194 13.94 -10.04 -4.49
C GLU A 194 14.45 -10.22 -5.93
N GLU A 195 14.31 -11.41 -6.52
CA GLU A 195 14.59 -11.64 -7.96
C GLU A 195 13.78 -10.68 -8.85
N ASP A 196 12.46 -10.55 -8.60
CA ASP A 196 11.60 -9.63 -9.34
C ASP A 196 11.97 -8.14 -9.09
N ALA A 197 12.57 -7.82 -7.94
CA ALA A 197 13.02 -6.47 -7.59
C ALA A 197 14.39 -6.11 -8.19
N GLU A 198 15.28 -7.09 -8.37
CA GLU A 198 16.54 -6.92 -9.10
C GLU A 198 16.28 -6.51 -10.55
N LEU A 199 15.25 -7.05 -11.19
CA LEU A 199 14.83 -6.62 -12.53
C LEU A 199 14.44 -5.13 -12.57
N ILE A 200 13.85 -4.60 -11.50
CA ILE A 200 13.53 -3.18 -11.38
C ILE A 200 14.81 -2.35 -11.18
N SER A 201 15.85 -2.92 -10.56
CA SER A 201 17.15 -2.26 -10.44
C SER A 201 17.84 -2.05 -11.79
N ASP A 202 17.54 -2.88 -12.79
CA ASP A 202 18.01 -2.75 -14.17
C ASP A 202 17.32 -1.62 -14.97
N LEU A 203 16.46 -0.82 -14.33
CA LEU A 203 15.90 0.37 -14.94
C LEU A 203 17.00 1.41 -15.19
N LYS A 204 17.26 1.69 -16.47
CA LYS A 204 18.21 2.73 -16.87
C LYS A 204 17.76 4.08 -16.33
N SER A 205 18.62 4.68 -15.51
CA SER A 205 18.39 6.00 -14.93
C SER A 205 18.65 7.09 -15.96
N TRP A 206 17.86 8.15 -15.89
CA TRP A 206 18.07 9.38 -16.66
C TRP A 206 19.44 10.03 -16.37
N GLU A 207 20.07 9.73 -15.23
CA GLU A 207 21.42 10.21 -14.92
C GLU A 207 22.52 9.53 -15.75
N GLU A 208 22.30 8.29 -16.19
CA GLU A 208 23.24 7.63 -17.10
C GLU A 208 23.21 8.26 -18.49
N LEU A 209 22.05 8.77 -18.91
CA LEU A 209 21.92 9.56 -20.14
C LEU A 209 22.69 10.87 -20.07
N SER A 210 22.64 11.57 -18.94
CA SER A 210 23.29 12.88 -18.78
C SER A 210 24.81 12.75 -18.67
N LYS A 211 25.33 11.68 -18.06
CA LYS A 211 26.76 11.36 -18.04
C LYS A 211 27.31 10.90 -19.40
N ALA A 212 26.51 10.21 -20.20
CA ALA A 212 26.94 9.68 -21.51
C ALA A 212 26.82 10.69 -22.66
N ALA A 213 26.06 11.78 -22.50
CA ALA A 213 25.98 12.84 -23.50
C ALA A 213 27.29 13.65 -23.50
N PRO A 214 28.07 13.71 -24.60
CA PRO A 214 29.23 14.58 -24.66
C PRO A 214 28.75 16.02 -24.47
N ALA A 215 29.37 16.72 -23.51
CA ALA A 215 29.07 18.11 -23.15
C ALA A 215 28.88 18.95 -24.42
N SER A 216 27.62 19.22 -24.78
CA SER A 216 27.30 20.05 -25.93
C SER A 216 27.79 21.45 -25.64
N LYS A 217 28.84 21.86 -26.37
CA LYS A 217 29.38 23.23 -26.32
C LYS A 217 28.24 24.25 -26.49
N PRO A 218 28.26 25.37 -25.75
CA PRO A 218 27.21 26.37 -25.83
C PRO A 218 27.11 26.91 -27.26
N ILE A 219 25.89 26.94 -27.78
CA ILE A 219 25.54 27.50 -29.09
C ILE A 219 25.92 28.98 -29.07
N GLN A 220 27.00 29.35 -29.76
CA GLN A 220 27.30 30.75 -30.05
C GLN A 220 26.22 31.27 -31.00
N GLN A 221 25.42 32.22 -30.52
CA GLN A 221 24.48 32.98 -31.32
C GLN A 221 25.26 33.74 -32.40
N THR A 222 25.17 33.28 -33.64
CA THR A 222 25.59 34.06 -34.81
C THR A 222 24.67 35.28 -34.91
N LYS A 223 25.20 36.46 -34.57
CA LYS A 223 24.53 37.74 -34.83
C LYS A 223 24.36 37.89 -36.34
N GLU A 224 23.10 37.91 -36.76
CA GLU A 224 22.67 38.25 -38.10
C GLU A 224 22.94 39.74 -38.32
N ASN A 225 23.94 40.05 -39.14
CA ASN A 225 24.22 41.43 -39.58
C ASN A 225 23.19 41.81 -40.65
N THR A 226 22.23 42.64 -40.28
CA THR A 226 21.37 43.35 -41.24
C THR A 226 22.22 44.35 -42.02
N VAL A 227 22.45 44.03 -43.29
CA VAL A 227 22.87 44.98 -44.32
C VAL A 227 21.61 45.61 -44.89
N THR A 228 21.41 46.91 -44.66
CA THR A 228 20.60 47.78 -45.52
C THR A 228 21.50 48.89 -46.02
N ALA A 229 21.88 48.77 -47.30
CA ALA A 229 22.41 49.84 -48.13
C ALA A 229 21.24 50.48 -48.88
N GLY A 230 21.29 51.80 -49.08
CA GLY A 230 20.37 52.55 -49.96
C GLY A 230 19.50 53.54 -49.22
#